data_AF-A0A524GAL9-F1
#
_entry.id   AF-A0A524GAL9-F1
#
_cell.length_a   1.000
_cell.length_b   1.000
_cell.length_c   1.000
_cell.angle_alpha   90.00
_cell.angle_beta   90.00
_cell.angle_gamma   90.00
#
_symmetry.space_group_name_H-M   'P 1'
#
loop_
_entity.id
_entity.type
_entity.pdbx_description
1 polymer ?
#
loop_
_entity_poly.entity_id
_entity_poly.type
_entity_poly.pdbx_seq_one_letter_code
_entity_poly.pdbx_strand_id
1 'polypeptide(L)'
;MHASKIKLMTLWVLILLVMPFASMPLANAWEAGDEEALFGHTFDDEYWTNDDIVIENDNGTASFTASYVHVDEFQAFLIAFNNANMSTGQKLILPYQLFGMHYKTPEDREVFIGAIFAFLLCHNESYGSNNLPDMGHDTAWYVVPFSEDTTFGVEPSVVPIPATKISDGHYRFGMSYYNLTCRIVDANSPFWFWFTLGVPIMRVLLSELTIEYDIVIHEDGTVQAESLYTIGQVHEMEFLGAPVEPSDIIIDSMKISAVHYLSIFTSQFRVTRASNGNTITAPTSTMPMDDNISIVVGASERAFDIGLGRQYSLFNETTDPWDVVSEDETAINCLLGARLSDLILVAWQLPLSAFIFAHMAYGLSESIRETYSSVGDMAQGALNGTAFVNSDWWYAVTFPEWNGLRVQQDPVYVAYTNLGSTMVTDGDAGGLVALLLIVVGIIAVIWLIRRRS
;
A
#
# COMPACT_ATOMS: atom_id res chain seq x y z
N MET A 1 6.50 -44.99 -14.71
CA MET A 1 7.17 -43.87 -14.01
C MET A 1 6.86 -42.58 -14.76
N HIS A 2 5.75 -41.92 -14.42
CA HIS A 2 5.54 -40.54 -14.84
C HIS A 2 6.46 -39.68 -13.98
N ALA A 3 7.55 -39.17 -14.56
CA ALA A 3 8.33 -38.13 -13.92
C ALA A 3 7.38 -36.93 -13.73
N SER A 4 7.00 -36.66 -12.48
CA SER A 4 6.37 -35.40 -12.12
C SER A 4 7.31 -34.31 -12.60
N LYS A 5 6.90 -33.56 -13.63
CA LYS A 5 7.55 -32.30 -13.97
C LYS A 5 7.48 -31.48 -12.69
N ILE A 6 8.58 -31.39 -11.95
CA ILE A 6 8.71 -30.46 -10.84
C ILE A 6 8.46 -29.10 -11.50
N LYS A 7 7.27 -28.56 -11.26
CA LYS A 7 6.78 -27.32 -11.84
C LYS A 7 7.73 -26.22 -11.37
N LEU A 8 8.70 -25.87 -12.22
CA LEU A 8 9.58 -24.70 -12.12
C LEU A 8 8.77 -23.37 -12.24
N MET A 9 7.47 -23.43 -11.96
CA MET A 9 6.41 -22.54 -12.40
C MET A 9 6.37 -21.27 -11.55
N THR A 10 6.66 -21.36 -10.25
CA THR A 10 6.76 -20.19 -9.37
C THR A 10 7.91 -19.27 -9.77
N LEU A 11 9.05 -19.82 -10.20
CA LEU A 11 10.19 -19.02 -10.70
C LEU A 11 9.88 -18.38 -12.06
N TRP A 12 9.16 -19.09 -12.93
CA TRP A 12 8.71 -18.54 -14.22
C TRP A 12 7.67 -17.42 -14.04
N VAL A 13 6.75 -17.53 -13.08
CA VAL A 13 5.78 -16.47 -12.74
C VAL A 13 6.50 -15.18 -12.32
N LEU A 14 7.54 -15.28 -11.49
CA LEU A 14 8.34 -14.11 -11.08
C LEU A 14 9.07 -13.45 -12.26
N ILE A 15 9.59 -14.25 -13.20
CA ILE A 15 10.24 -13.74 -14.43
C ILE A 15 9.20 -13.12 -15.38
N LEU A 16 8.04 -13.76 -15.54
CA LEU A 16 6.94 -13.32 -16.40
C LEU A 16 6.19 -12.09 -15.86
N LEU A 17 6.28 -11.78 -14.57
CA LEU A 17 5.76 -10.54 -13.99
C LEU A 17 6.69 -9.34 -14.25
N VAL A 18 7.98 -9.56 -14.47
CA VAL A 18 8.96 -8.49 -14.73
C VAL A 18 9.11 -8.24 -16.24
N MET A 19 8.92 -9.24 -17.10
CA MET A 19 9.09 -9.11 -18.55
C MET A 19 8.14 -8.13 -19.27
N PRO A 20 6.84 -8.01 -18.92
CA PRO A 20 5.92 -7.07 -19.58
C PRO A 20 6.38 -5.62 -19.48
N PHE A 21 7.11 -5.26 -18.42
CA PHE A 21 7.63 -3.92 -18.17
C PHE A 21 8.92 -3.59 -18.94
N ALA A 22 9.65 -4.63 -19.37
CA ALA A 22 10.72 -4.47 -20.35
C ALA A 22 10.19 -4.34 -21.80
N SER A 23 8.94 -4.76 -22.04
CA SER A 23 8.29 -4.78 -23.36
C SER A 23 7.19 -3.74 -23.55
N MET A 24 6.76 -3.02 -22.50
CA MET A 24 5.87 -1.88 -22.66
C MET A 24 6.56 -0.87 -23.58
N PRO A 25 5.92 -0.48 -24.70
CA PRO A 25 6.45 0.60 -25.49
C PRO A 25 6.44 1.85 -24.58
N LEU A 26 7.64 2.40 -24.34
CA LEU A 26 7.88 3.80 -24.00
C LEU A 26 7.95 4.21 -22.51
N ALA A 27 8.78 3.54 -21.70
CA ALA A 27 9.36 4.23 -20.52
C ALA A 27 10.13 5.52 -20.92
N ASN A 28 10.51 5.65 -22.20
CA ASN A 28 11.17 6.84 -22.75
C ASN A 28 10.24 7.78 -23.55
N ALA A 29 8.94 7.50 -23.68
CA ALA A 29 8.01 8.42 -24.35
C ALA A 29 6.65 8.53 -23.68
N TRP A 30 6.57 8.19 -22.40
CA TRP A 30 5.48 8.62 -21.55
C TRP A 30 5.59 10.13 -21.33
N GLU A 31 4.59 10.87 -21.77
CA GLU A 31 4.41 12.31 -21.56
C GLU A 31 3.19 12.57 -20.66
N ALA A 32 3.15 13.72 -20.00
CA ALA A 32 1.95 14.13 -19.27
C ALA A 32 0.78 14.28 -20.26
N GLY A 33 -0.36 13.67 -19.97
CA GLY A 33 -1.50 13.50 -20.88
C GLY A 33 -1.67 12.07 -21.39
N ASP A 34 -0.65 11.21 -21.31
CA ASP A 34 -0.76 9.80 -21.73
C ASP A 34 -1.62 8.96 -20.79
N GLU A 35 -1.96 9.48 -19.60
CA GLU A 35 -2.88 8.86 -18.65
C GLU A 35 -4.26 8.56 -19.27
N GLU A 36 -4.76 9.39 -20.19
CA GLU A 36 -6.05 9.16 -20.85
C GLU A 36 -5.99 7.88 -21.70
N ALA A 37 -4.87 7.66 -22.39
CA ALA A 37 -4.69 6.47 -23.23
C ALA A 37 -4.48 5.20 -22.38
N LEU A 38 -3.86 5.31 -21.21
CA LEU A 38 -3.52 4.17 -20.35
C LEU A 38 -4.67 3.79 -19.41
N PHE A 39 -5.29 4.78 -18.76
CA PHE A 39 -6.32 4.57 -17.74
C PHE A 39 -7.73 4.85 -18.25
N GLY A 40 -7.89 5.49 -19.41
CA GLY A 40 -9.20 5.97 -19.88
C GLY A 40 -9.69 7.22 -19.13
N HIS A 41 -8.83 7.81 -18.30
CA HIS A 41 -9.12 8.93 -17.41
C HIS A 41 -7.92 9.87 -17.34
N THR A 42 -8.17 11.12 -16.94
CA THR A 42 -7.12 12.12 -16.79
C THR A 42 -6.82 12.36 -15.31
N PHE A 43 -5.66 12.95 -15.01
CA PHE A 43 -5.35 13.36 -13.64
C PHE A 43 -6.07 14.64 -13.19
N ASP A 44 -6.82 15.29 -14.10
CA ASP A 44 -7.70 16.43 -13.80
C ASP A 44 -9.07 15.98 -13.23
N ASP A 45 -9.41 14.70 -13.36
CA ASP A 45 -10.65 14.13 -12.84
C ASP A 45 -10.57 13.99 -11.30
N GLU A 46 -11.61 14.43 -10.59
CA GLU A 46 -11.65 14.40 -9.11
C GLU A 46 -11.46 12.99 -8.54
N TYR A 47 -12.09 11.98 -9.15
CA TYR A 47 -11.89 10.59 -8.76
C TYR A 47 -12.32 9.64 -9.88
N TRP A 48 -11.65 8.49 -9.97
CA TRP A 48 -12.00 7.43 -10.91
C TRP A 48 -11.41 6.08 -10.53
N THR A 49 -11.98 5.04 -11.11
CA THR A 49 -11.39 3.71 -11.20
C THR A 49 -11.52 3.27 -12.64
N ASN A 50 -10.43 2.83 -13.26
CA ASN A 50 -10.47 2.34 -14.62
C ASN A 50 -11.12 0.94 -14.69
N ASP A 51 -11.52 0.53 -15.88
CA ASP A 51 -12.06 -0.83 -16.08
C ASP A 51 -10.96 -1.89 -15.87
N ASP A 52 -9.87 -1.81 -16.65
CA ASP A 52 -8.69 -2.67 -16.53
C ASP A 52 -7.53 -2.06 -17.33
N ILE A 53 -6.30 -2.14 -16.82
CA ILE A 53 -5.08 -1.94 -17.61
C ILE A 53 -4.62 -3.31 -18.09
N VAL A 54 -4.79 -3.60 -19.38
CA VAL A 54 -4.43 -4.90 -19.95
C VAL A 54 -3.06 -4.84 -20.62
N ILE A 55 -2.16 -5.73 -20.21
CA ILE A 55 -0.84 -5.92 -20.80
C ILE A 55 -0.83 -7.29 -21.48
N GLU A 56 -0.54 -7.31 -22.78
CA GLU A 56 -0.52 -8.55 -23.57
C GLU A 56 0.87 -8.79 -24.17
N ASN A 57 1.30 -10.06 -24.18
CA ASN A 57 2.49 -10.51 -24.90
C ASN A 57 2.32 -11.97 -25.36
N ASP A 58 3.35 -12.50 -26.03
CA ASP A 58 3.36 -13.88 -26.54
C ASP A 58 3.15 -14.97 -25.46
N ASN A 59 3.38 -14.63 -24.19
CA ASN A 59 3.27 -15.55 -23.06
C ASN A 59 1.92 -15.45 -22.32
N GLY A 60 1.07 -14.47 -22.63
CA GLY A 60 -0.23 -14.31 -21.99
C GLY A 60 -0.68 -12.86 -21.83
N THR A 61 -1.73 -12.68 -21.03
CA THR A 61 -2.27 -11.38 -20.64
C THR A 61 -2.13 -11.17 -19.15
N ALA A 62 -1.94 -9.93 -18.71
CA ALA A 62 -2.00 -9.51 -17.32
C ALA A 62 -2.91 -8.29 -17.23
N SER A 63 -3.68 -8.17 -16.15
CA SER A 63 -4.51 -6.99 -15.91
C SER A 63 -4.30 -6.37 -14.52
N PHE A 64 -4.47 -5.06 -14.47
CA PHE A 64 -4.37 -4.24 -13.26
C PHE A 64 -5.56 -3.30 -13.15
N THR A 65 -5.94 -2.97 -11.92
CA THR A 65 -6.87 -1.88 -11.62
C THR A 65 -6.06 -0.68 -11.13
N ALA A 66 -6.41 0.51 -11.61
CA ALA A 66 -5.97 1.79 -11.11
C ALA A 66 -7.17 2.57 -10.56
N SER A 67 -7.03 3.09 -9.35
CA SER A 67 -7.98 4.03 -8.74
C SER A 67 -7.24 5.31 -8.39
N TYR A 68 -7.93 6.44 -8.46
CA TYR A 68 -7.36 7.76 -8.28
C TYR A 68 -8.35 8.70 -7.61
N VAL A 69 -7.82 9.61 -6.80
CA VAL A 69 -8.51 10.74 -6.18
C VAL A 69 -7.61 11.96 -6.27
N HIS A 70 -8.21 13.10 -6.60
CA HIS A 70 -7.58 14.41 -6.72
C HIS A 70 -8.46 15.49 -6.10
N VAL A 71 -7.87 16.22 -5.17
CA VAL A 71 -8.47 17.42 -4.56
C VAL A 71 -7.38 18.49 -4.44
N ASP A 72 -7.50 19.54 -5.24
CA ASP A 72 -6.55 20.66 -5.31
C ASP A 72 -5.10 20.20 -5.54
N GLU A 73 -4.22 20.29 -4.55
CA GLU A 73 -2.82 19.83 -4.64
C GLU A 73 -2.59 18.45 -4.00
N PHE A 74 -3.63 17.82 -3.44
CA PHE A 74 -3.55 16.46 -2.90
C PHE A 74 -4.07 15.44 -3.91
N GLN A 75 -3.30 14.37 -4.09
CA GLN A 75 -3.62 13.26 -4.98
C GLN A 75 -3.30 11.94 -4.27
N ALA A 76 -4.16 10.95 -4.46
CA ALA A 76 -3.94 9.59 -3.99
C ALA A 76 -4.30 8.59 -5.08
N PHE A 77 -3.59 7.47 -5.12
CA PHE A 77 -3.83 6.44 -6.12
C PHE A 77 -3.58 5.04 -5.57
N LEU A 78 -4.25 4.07 -6.16
CA LEU A 78 -4.04 2.64 -5.95
C LEU A 78 -3.81 1.99 -7.30
N ILE A 79 -2.72 1.22 -7.44
CA ILE A 79 -2.54 0.29 -8.55
C ILE A 79 -2.47 -1.12 -7.99
N ALA A 80 -3.42 -1.96 -8.38
CA ALA A 80 -3.59 -3.32 -7.89
C ALA A 80 -3.52 -4.35 -9.03
N PHE A 81 -2.87 -5.48 -8.78
CA PHE A 81 -2.86 -6.60 -9.74
C PHE A 81 -4.18 -7.37 -9.67
N ASN A 82 -4.81 -7.59 -10.81
CA ASN A 82 -6.06 -8.33 -10.92
C ASN A 82 -5.75 -9.81 -11.16
N ASN A 83 -5.28 -10.14 -12.37
CA ASN A 83 -4.89 -11.50 -12.71
C ASN A 83 -3.93 -11.52 -13.91
N ALA A 84 -3.30 -12.66 -14.16
CA ALA A 84 -2.65 -12.94 -15.43
C ALA A 84 -3.08 -14.29 -15.99
N ASN A 85 -3.38 -14.35 -17.28
CA ASN A 85 -3.73 -15.57 -18.00
C ASN A 85 -2.59 -15.93 -18.94
N MET A 86 -1.85 -16.97 -18.59
CA MET A 86 -0.74 -17.46 -19.39
C MET A 86 -1.26 -18.17 -20.64
N SER A 87 -0.51 -18.12 -21.74
CA SER A 87 -0.83 -18.83 -22.98
C SER A 87 -0.88 -20.36 -22.82
N THR A 88 -0.36 -20.87 -21.72
CA THR A 88 -0.47 -22.28 -21.27
C THR A 88 -1.84 -22.62 -20.67
N GLY A 89 -2.76 -21.65 -20.54
CA GLY A 89 -4.07 -21.79 -19.93
C GLY A 89 -4.08 -21.60 -18.40
N GLN A 90 -2.97 -21.18 -17.81
CA GLN A 90 -2.85 -21.00 -16.35
C GLN A 90 -3.27 -19.59 -15.95
N LYS A 91 -4.20 -19.47 -15.00
CA LYS A 91 -4.55 -18.20 -14.34
C LYS A 91 -3.63 -17.94 -13.16
N LEU A 92 -3.25 -16.69 -12.95
CA LEU A 92 -2.44 -16.18 -11.85
C LEU A 92 -3.15 -15.05 -11.12
N ILE A 93 -3.26 -15.17 -9.80
CA ILE A 93 -3.74 -14.12 -8.91
C ILE A 93 -2.72 -13.95 -7.79
N LEU A 94 -2.28 -12.72 -7.58
CA LEU A 94 -1.34 -12.32 -6.54
C LEU A 94 -1.81 -10.98 -5.98
N PRO A 95 -1.97 -10.83 -4.65
CA PRO A 95 -2.31 -9.55 -4.06
C PRO A 95 -1.07 -8.67 -4.10
N TYR A 96 -0.96 -7.90 -5.18
CA TYR A 96 -0.05 -6.77 -5.28
C TYR A 96 -0.90 -5.51 -5.27
N GLN A 97 -0.58 -4.61 -4.34
CA GLN A 97 -1.21 -3.31 -4.22
C GLN A 97 -0.13 -2.28 -3.93
N LEU A 98 -0.09 -1.24 -4.76
CA LEU A 98 0.71 -0.06 -4.54
C LEU A 98 -0.25 1.10 -4.29
N PHE A 99 -0.26 1.59 -3.06
CA PHE A 99 -0.95 2.81 -2.69
C PHE A 99 0.03 3.97 -2.67
N GLY A 100 -0.29 5.06 -3.34
CA GLY A 100 0.56 6.25 -3.46
C GLY A 100 -0.19 7.52 -3.08
N MET A 101 0.55 8.49 -2.55
CA MET A 101 0.08 9.85 -2.30
C MET A 101 1.09 10.85 -2.85
N HIS A 102 0.55 11.90 -3.46
CA HIS A 102 1.30 13.06 -3.94
C HIS A 102 0.64 14.33 -3.40
N TYR A 103 1.42 15.18 -2.74
CA TYR A 103 0.94 16.45 -2.21
C TYR A 103 2.08 17.40 -1.93
N LYS A 104 1.73 18.64 -1.60
CA LYS A 104 2.66 19.61 -1.03
C LYS A 104 2.42 19.81 0.46
N THR A 105 3.52 19.89 1.19
CA THR A 105 3.55 20.21 2.63
C THR A 105 3.30 21.72 2.86
N PRO A 106 3.00 22.15 4.10
CA PRO A 106 2.79 23.57 4.42
C PRO A 106 3.92 24.54 4.02
N GLU A 107 5.19 24.10 3.96
CA GLU A 107 6.31 24.89 3.42
C GLU A 107 6.50 24.73 1.89
N ASP A 108 5.47 24.26 1.18
CA ASP A 108 5.44 24.09 -0.29
C ASP A 108 6.48 23.07 -0.81
N ARG A 109 6.83 22.06 0.02
CA ARG A 109 7.67 20.94 -0.42
C ARG A 109 6.83 19.81 -0.95
N GLU A 110 7.21 19.32 -2.12
CA GLU A 110 6.60 18.18 -2.78
C GLU A 110 6.94 16.85 -2.09
N VAL A 111 5.90 16.07 -1.81
CA VAL A 111 5.98 14.74 -1.20
C VAL A 111 5.33 13.74 -2.14
N PHE A 112 6.10 12.73 -2.54
CA PHE A 112 5.64 11.60 -3.34
C PHE A 112 6.02 10.30 -2.62
N ILE A 113 5.03 9.69 -1.96
CA ILE A 113 5.20 8.53 -1.07
C ILE A 113 4.25 7.41 -1.46
N GLY A 114 4.71 6.17 -1.34
CA GLY A 114 3.91 4.99 -1.58
C GLY A 114 4.15 3.91 -0.54
N ALA A 115 3.13 3.09 -0.33
CA ALA A 115 3.16 1.88 0.47
C ALA A 115 2.80 0.71 -0.43
N ILE A 116 3.63 -0.34 -0.41
CA ILE A 116 3.42 -1.54 -1.21
C ILE A 116 3.13 -2.69 -0.27
N PHE A 117 2.01 -3.37 -0.48
CA PHE A 117 1.70 -4.60 0.23
C PHE A 117 2.69 -5.69 -0.18
N ALA A 118 3.46 -6.18 0.79
CA ALA A 118 4.52 -7.15 0.57
C ALA A 118 3.98 -8.59 0.64
N PHE A 119 3.45 -8.95 1.81
CA PHE A 119 2.96 -10.30 2.11
C PHE A 119 2.20 -10.34 3.44
N LEU A 120 1.48 -11.45 3.66
CA LEU A 120 1.04 -11.85 4.99
C LEU A 120 2.11 -12.76 5.63
N LEU A 121 2.36 -12.53 6.92
CA LEU A 121 3.32 -13.28 7.72
C LEU A 121 2.60 -13.91 8.91
N CYS A 122 2.63 -15.24 9.02
CA CYS A 122 2.19 -15.95 10.22
C CYS A 122 3.40 -16.28 11.09
N HIS A 123 3.30 -16.14 12.41
CA HIS A 123 4.34 -16.58 13.33
C HIS A 123 3.72 -17.24 14.56
N ASN A 124 4.46 -18.18 15.13
CA ASN A 124 4.15 -18.80 16.40
C ASN A 124 4.96 -18.10 17.50
N GLU A 125 4.27 -17.33 18.34
CA GLU A 125 4.85 -16.63 19.50
C GLU A 125 5.43 -17.64 20.48
N SER A 126 6.75 -17.69 20.54
CA SER A 126 7.53 -18.60 21.38
C SER A 126 8.62 -17.89 22.19
N TYR A 127 8.84 -16.60 21.92
CA TYR A 127 9.91 -15.80 22.48
C TYR A 127 9.44 -14.37 22.76
N GLY A 128 9.79 -13.84 23.93
CA GLY A 128 9.58 -12.42 24.24
C GLY A 128 8.19 -12.08 24.78
N SER A 129 7.15 -12.89 24.50
CA SER A 129 5.78 -12.65 24.94
C SER A 129 5.27 -11.26 24.58
N ASN A 130 5.66 -10.79 23.39
CA ASN A 130 5.38 -9.45 22.89
C ASN A 130 4.36 -9.48 21.73
N ASN A 131 3.94 -10.67 21.29
CA ASN A 131 3.02 -10.91 20.17
C ASN A 131 3.56 -10.34 18.84
N LEU A 132 4.88 -10.24 18.71
CA LEU A 132 5.55 -9.75 17.51
C LEU A 132 6.21 -10.92 16.79
N PRO A 133 6.35 -10.83 15.45
CA PRO A 133 7.17 -11.77 14.72
C PRO A 133 8.65 -11.55 15.09
N ASP A 134 9.13 -12.16 16.17
CA ASP A 134 10.54 -12.12 16.59
C ASP A 134 11.38 -13.05 15.71
N MET A 135 11.50 -12.64 14.44
CA MET A 135 12.09 -13.42 13.36
C MET A 135 13.51 -13.88 13.69
N GLY A 136 13.74 -15.19 13.71
CA GLY A 136 15.00 -15.81 14.12
C GLY A 136 14.96 -16.44 15.51
N HIS A 137 13.94 -16.11 16.31
CA HIS A 137 13.59 -16.79 17.55
C HIS A 137 12.26 -17.55 17.41
N ASP A 138 11.26 -16.90 16.83
CA ASP A 138 9.98 -17.52 16.54
C ASP A 138 10.00 -18.33 15.25
N THR A 139 9.09 -19.30 15.20
CA THR A 139 8.82 -20.02 13.95
C THR A 139 7.81 -19.22 13.14
N ALA A 140 8.20 -18.80 11.95
CA ALA A 140 7.37 -17.97 11.08
C ALA A 140 7.26 -18.51 9.66
N TRP A 141 6.19 -18.11 8.97
CA TRP A 141 5.83 -18.56 7.64
C TRP A 141 5.19 -17.44 6.82
N TYR A 142 5.57 -17.35 5.54
CA TYR A 142 4.86 -16.50 4.59
C TYR A 142 3.61 -17.21 4.09
N VAL A 143 2.53 -16.45 3.96
CA VAL A 143 1.32 -16.89 3.26
C VAL A 143 1.42 -16.37 1.83
N VAL A 144 1.77 -17.24 0.89
CA VAL A 144 2.03 -16.88 -0.50
C VAL A 144 0.88 -17.35 -1.38
N PRO A 145 0.06 -16.43 -1.92
CA PRO A 145 -1.00 -16.79 -2.84
C PRO A 145 -0.45 -17.52 -4.05
N PHE A 146 -1.13 -18.57 -4.46
CA PHE A 146 -0.69 -19.44 -5.52
C PHE A 146 -1.87 -19.89 -6.37
N SER A 147 -1.66 -19.83 -7.68
CA SER A 147 -2.71 -19.95 -8.66
C SER A 147 -2.54 -21.23 -9.48
N GLU A 148 -3.13 -22.31 -8.98
CA GLU A 148 -3.46 -23.45 -9.81
C GLU A 148 -4.97 -23.56 -9.87
N ASP A 149 -5.50 -23.77 -11.08
CA ASP A 149 -6.95 -23.84 -11.31
C ASP A 149 -7.58 -24.82 -10.33
N THR A 150 -8.46 -24.29 -9.48
CA THR A 150 -9.30 -25.01 -8.53
C THR A 150 -8.54 -25.90 -7.53
N THR A 151 -7.59 -25.32 -6.78
CA THR A 151 -7.24 -25.95 -5.49
C THR A 151 -8.47 -25.85 -4.57
N PHE A 152 -8.84 -26.94 -3.91
CA PHE A 152 -10.08 -27.05 -3.12
C PHE A 152 -11.41 -26.90 -3.89
N GLY A 153 -11.38 -26.98 -5.24
CA GLY A 153 -12.61 -26.93 -6.04
C GLY A 153 -13.26 -25.54 -6.16
N VAL A 154 -12.60 -24.50 -5.65
CA VAL A 154 -13.08 -23.10 -5.71
C VAL A 154 -12.14 -22.27 -6.59
N GLU A 155 -12.70 -21.37 -7.39
CA GLU A 155 -11.91 -20.47 -8.24
C GLU A 155 -11.62 -19.15 -7.50
N PRO A 156 -10.35 -18.70 -7.50
CA PRO A 156 -10.01 -17.37 -6.99
C PRO A 156 -10.58 -16.27 -7.89
N SER A 157 -11.11 -15.22 -7.27
CA SER A 157 -11.61 -14.02 -7.95
C SER A 157 -11.02 -12.76 -7.33
N VAL A 158 -10.98 -11.71 -8.14
CA VAL A 158 -10.53 -10.39 -7.69
C VAL A 158 -11.55 -9.37 -8.13
N VAL A 159 -11.93 -8.48 -7.21
CA VAL A 159 -12.98 -7.48 -7.40
C VAL A 159 -12.45 -6.12 -6.97
N PRO A 160 -12.41 -5.12 -7.88
CA PRO A 160 -12.05 -3.77 -7.49
C PRO A 160 -13.16 -3.14 -6.65
N ILE A 161 -12.77 -2.34 -5.67
CA ILE A 161 -13.66 -1.45 -4.93
C ILE A 161 -13.47 -0.06 -5.54
N PRO A 162 -14.43 0.42 -6.36
CA PRO A 162 -14.22 1.64 -7.14
C PRO A 162 -14.10 2.89 -6.25
N ALA A 163 -13.29 3.84 -6.70
CA ALA A 163 -13.18 5.17 -6.13
C ALA A 163 -14.56 5.81 -6.04
N THR A 164 -14.99 6.01 -4.81
CA THR A 164 -16.30 6.53 -4.48
C THR A 164 -16.13 7.71 -3.54
N LYS A 165 -16.73 8.84 -3.90
CA LYS A 165 -16.89 9.98 -3.01
C LYS A 165 -18.03 9.72 -2.02
N ILE A 166 -17.71 9.54 -0.75
CA ILE A 166 -18.66 9.28 0.33
C ILE A 166 -19.32 10.60 0.78
N SER A 167 -18.51 11.63 0.94
CA SER A 167 -18.92 13.02 1.17
C SER A 167 -17.86 13.97 0.62
N ASP A 168 -18.09 15.29 0.72
CA ASP A 168 -17.05 16.26 0.38
C ASP A 168 -15.79 16.03 1.22
N GLY A 169 -14.64 15.90 0.55
CA GLY A 169 -13.37 15.56 1.19
C GLY A 169 -13.23 14.11 1.67
N HIS A 170 -14.20 13.22 1.43
CA HIS A 170 -14.15 11.82 1.89
C HIS A 170 -14.31 10.84 0.71
N TYR A 171 -13.28 10.02 0.48
CA TYR A 171 -13.21 9.07 -0.63
C TYR A 171 -12.81 7.68 -0.14
N ARG A 172 -13.25 6.64 -0.87
CA ARG A 172 -12.84 5.27 -0.60
C ARG A 172 -12.62 4.48 -1.89
N PHE A 173 -11.57 3.67 -1.92
CA PHE A 173 -11.30 2.67 -2.97
C PHE A 173 -10.45 1.53 -2.41
N GLY A 174 -10.34 0.42 -3.13
CA GLY A 174 -9.61 -0.75 -2.65
C GLY A 174 -9.62 -1.92 -3.62
N MET A 175 -9.14 -3.06 -3.14
CA MET A 175 -9.19 -4.32 -3.88
C MET A 175 -9.54 -5.48 -2.96
N SER A 176 -10.47 -6.32 -3.42
CA SER A 176 -10.85 -7.56 -2.76
C SER A 176 -10.38 -8.78 -3.55
N TYR A 177 -9.73 -9.71 -2.86
CA TYR A 177 -9.27 -10.99 -3.39
C TYR A 177 -10.00 -12.11 -2.65
N TYR A 178 -10.77 -12.93 -3.36
CA TYR A 178 -11.57 -14.00 -2.75
C TYR A 178 -11.03 -15.39 -3.12
N ASN A 179 -11.29 -16.35 -2.23
CA ASN A 179 -10.93 -17.75 -2.39
C ASN A 179 -9.44 -17.94 -2.71
N LEU A 180 -8.59 -17.23 -1.98
CA LEU A 180 -7.16 -17.24 -2.19
C LEU A 180 -6.58 -18.56 -1.70
N THR A 181 -6.20 -19.41 -2.65
CA THR A 181 -5.33 -20.54 -2.35
C THR A 181 -3.93 -20.01 -2.06
N CYS A 182 -3.41 -20.32 -0.88
CA CYS A 182 -2.09 -19.89 -0.44
C CYS A 182 -1.21 -21.10 -0.12
N ARG A 183 0.06 -21.00 -0.47
CA ARG A 183 1.12 -21.88 0.04
C ARG A 183 1.71 -21.28 1.29
N ILE A 184 2.00 -22.12 2.26
CA ILE A 184 2.68 -21.71 3.47
C ILE A 184 4.17 -22.02 3.31
N VAL A 185 4.99 -20.98 3.31
CA VAL A 185 6.42 -21.03 2.98
C VAL A 185 7.23 -20.69 4.23
N ASP A 186 8.24 -21.50 4.56
CA ASP A 186 9.09 -21.28 5.73
C ASP A 186 9.81 -19.93 5.62
N ALA A 187 9.74 -19.13 6.69
CA ALA A 187 10.41 -17.83 6.76
C ALA A 187 11.71 -17.87 7.57
N ASN A 188 12.08 -19.01 8.15
CA ASN A 188 13.12 -19.12 9.18
C ASN A 188 14.49 -19.47 8.60
N SER A 189 14.52 -20.28 7.54
CA SER A 189 15.74 -20.83 6.95
C SER A 189 15.74 -20.66 5.43
N PRO A 190 16.84 -20.15 4.83
CA PRO A 190 16.95 -20.06 3.38
C PRO A 190 16.73 -21.40 2.67
N PHE A 191 17.23 -22.50 3.24
CA PHE A 191 17.04 -23.83 2.66
C PHE A 191 15.56 -24.25 2.68
N TRP A 192 14.90 -24.11 3.83
CA TRP A 192 13.50 -24.50 3.99
C TRP A 192 12.56 -23.58 3.22
N PHE A 193 12.88 -22.29 3.12
CA PHE A 193 12.20 -21.34 2.25
C PHE A 193 12.16 -21.87 0.80
N TRP A 194 13.32 -22.15 0.20
CA TRP A 194 13.36 -22.65 -1.19
C TRP A 194 12.66 -24.00 -1.35
N PHE A 195 12.80 -24.89 -0.36
CA PHE A 195 12.16 -26.20 -0.37
C PHE A 195 10.63 -26.09 -0.32
N THR A 196 10.08 -25.32 0.61
CA THR A 196 8.62 -25.14 0.81
C THR A 196 7.99 -24.28 -0.27
N LEU A 197 8.73 -23.36 -0.89
CA LEU A 197 8.29 -22.62 -2.06
C LEU A 197 8.13 -23.54 -3.29
N GLY A 198 9.10 -24.44 -3.51
CA GLY A 198 9.12 -25.37 -4.63
C GLY A 198 8.24 -26.61 -4.45
N VAL A 199 8.07 -27.06 -3.21
CA VAL A 199 7.27 -28.24 -2.83
C VAL A 199 6.18 -27.79 -1.86
N PRO A 200 4.89 -27.81 -2.24
CA PRO A 200 3.81 -27.36 -1.37
C PRO A 200 3.61 -28.35 -0.23
N ILE A 201 4.27 -28.11 0.92
CA ILE A 201 4.07 -28.90 2.14
C ILE A 201 2.69 -28.62 2.73
N MET A 202 2.31 -27.34 2.77
CA MET A 202 1.05 -26.89 3.33
C MET A 202 0.38 -25.90 2.40
N ARG A 203 -0.91 -26.09 2.18
CA ARG A 203 -1.79 -25.23 1.39
C ARG A 203 -2.99 -24.85 2.23
N VAL A 204 -3.44 -23.62 2.11
CA VAL A 204 -4.64 -23.11 2.79
C VAL A 204 -5.54 -22.39 1.79
N LEU A 205 -6.84 -22.39 2.05
CA LEU A 205 -7.82 -21.55 1.38
C LEU A 205 -8.22 -20.42 2.33
N LEU A 206 -7.78 -19.21 2.00
CA LEU A 206 -8.21 -17.99 2.67
C LEU A 206 -9.45 -17.45 1.96
N SER A 207 -10.53 -17.19 2.71
CA SER A 207 -11.80 -16.75 2.11
C SER A 207 -11.69 -15.41 1.40
N GLU A 208 -10.93 -14.48 1.99
CA GLU A 208 -10.80 -13.11 1.52
C GLU A 208 -9.45 -12.49 1.92
N LEU A 209 -8.93 -11.61 1.08
CA LEU A 209 -8.00 -10.56 1.47
C LEU A 209 -8.50 -9.28 0.82
N THR A 210 -8.96 -8.34 1.63
CA THR A 210 -9.38 -7.01 1.15
C THR A 210 -8.50 -5.96 1.81
N ILE A 211 -8.01 -5.03 0.98
CA ILE A 211 -7.36 -3.81 1.45
C ILE A 211 -8.11 -2.64 0.83
N GLU A 212 -8.71 -1.81 1.67
CA GLU A 212 -9.36 -0.56 1.29
C GLU A 212 -8.54 0.62 1.82
N TYR A 213 -8.65 1.74 1.13
CA TYR A 213 -8.06 3.02 1.52
C TYR A 213 -9.20 4.01 1.71
N ASP A 214 -9.38 4.49 2.94
CA ASP A 214 -10.37 5.49 3.30
C ASP A 214 -9.69 6.85 3.49
N ILE A 215 -10.01 7.82 2.66
CA ILE A 215 -9.30 9.09 2.58
C ILE A 215 -10.22 10.21 3.03
N VAL A 216 -9.86 10.89 4.12
CA VAL A 216 -10.58 12.03 4.69
C VAL A 216 -9.68 13.26 4.71
N ILE A 217 -10.06 14.27 3.94
CA ILE A 217 -9.40 15.57 3.86
C ILE A 217 -10.11 16.52 4.82
N HIS A 218 -9.40 17.01 5.83
CA HIS A 218 -9.92 17.89 6.86
C HIS A 218 -9.77 19.37 6.46
N GLU A 219 -10.62 20.22 7.05
CA GLU A 219 -10.59 21.68 6.79
C GLU A 219 -9.27 22.34 7.19
N ASP A 220 -8.53 21.74 8.13
CA ASP A 220 -7.22 22.24 8.58
C ASP A 220 -6.06 21.85 7.64
N GLY A 221 -6.35 21.15 6.54
CA GLY A 221 -5.37 20.68 5.57
C GLY A 221 -4.69 19.36 5.93
N THR A 222 -5.06 18.71 7.02
CA THR A 222 -4.62 17.34 7.26
C THR A 222 -5.41 16.37 6.40
N VAL A 223 -4.75 15.34 5.90
CA VAL A 223 -5.40 14.25 5.16
C VAL A 223 -5.17 12.95 5.90
N GLN A 224 -6.25 12.31 6.33
CA GLN A 224 -6.21 10.98 6.89
C GLN A 224 -6.42 9.98 5.76
N ALA A 225 -5.46 9.09 5.53
CA ALA A 225 -5.63 7.94 4.64
C ALA A 225 -5.59 6.70 5.54
N GLU A 226 -6.64 5.90 5.59
CA GLU A 226 -6.74 4.74 6.47
C GLU A 226 -6.71 3.46 5.64
N SER A 227 -5.90 2.46 6.00
CA SER A 227 -5.83 1.20 5.24
C SER A 227 -6.67 0.11 5.91
N LEU A 228 -7.92 -0.08 5.52
CA LEU A 228 -8.78 -1.09 6.10
C LEU A 228 -8.36 -2.49 5.62
N TYR A 229 -8.04 -3.37 6.56
CA TYR A 229 -7.70 -4.76 6.28
C TYR A 229 -8.88 -5.68 6.62
N THR A 230 -9.22 -6.52 5.65
CA THR A 230 -9.92 -7.77 5.91
C THR A 230 -9.00 -8.92 5.56
N ILE A 231 -8.74 -9.79 6.53
CA ILE A 231 -8.09 -11.08 6.31
C ILE A 231 -9.13 -12.14 6.64
N GLY A 232 -9.60 -12.87 5.64
CA GLY A 232 -10.63 -13.88 5.76
C GLY A 232 -10.23 -15.08 6.61
N GLN A 233 -11.20 -15.91 6.97
CA GLN A 233 -10.93 -17.15 7.70
C GLN A 233 -10.20 -18.17 6.80
N VAL A 234 -9.35 -19.01 7.42
CA VAL A 234 -8.84 -20.21 6.76
C VAL A 234 -9.93 -21.29 6.78
N HIS A 235 -10.54 -21.55 5.62
CA HIS A 235 -11.63 -22.54 5.50
C HIS A 235 -11.13 -23.96 5.28
N GLU A 236 -10.14 -24.12 4.42
CA GLU A 236 -9.61 -25.43 4.04
C GLU A 236 -8.10 -25.43 4.20
N MET A 237 -7.56 -26.57 4.61
CA MET A 237 -6.13 -26.78 4.73
C MET A 237 -5.75 -28.17 4.22
N GLU A 238 -4.58 -28.23 3.60
CA GLU A 238 -3.94 -29.47 3.18
C GLU A 238 -2.52 -29.52 3.73
N PHE A 239 -2.16 -30.64 4.35
CA PHE A 239 -0.81 -30.93 4.82
C PHE A 239 -0.29 -32.19 4.13
N LEU A 240 0.83 -32.08 3.43
CA LEU A 240 1.49 -33.17 2.68
C LEU A 240 0.56 -33.90 1.70
N GLY A 241 -0.36 -33.20 1.02
CA GLY A 241 -1.31 -33.84 0.08
C GLY A 241 -2.61 -34.31 0.71
N ALA A 242 -2.75 -34.25 2.03
CA ALA A 242 -3.94 -34.72 2.75
C ALA A 242 -4.73 -33.54 3.33
N PRO A 243 -6.07 -33.52 3.19
CA PRO A 243 -6.92 -32.55 3.88
C PRO A 243 -6.75 -32.68 5.40
N VAL A 244 -6.67 -31.54 6.08
CA VAL A 244 -6.61 -31.43 7.54
C VAL A 244 -7.53 -30.30 8.00
N GLU A 245 -8.08 -30.41 9.20
CA GLU A 245 -8.88 -29.32 9.76
C GLU A 245 -7.96 -28.14 10.13
N PRO A 246 -8.28 -26.90 9.75
CA PRO A 246 -7.46 -25.75 10.11
C PRO A 246 -7.18 -25.64 11.62
N SER A 247 -8.16 -25.98 12.45
CA SER A 247 -8.05 -25.96 13.92
C SER A 247 -7.11 -27.02 14.51
N ASP A 248 -6.70 -28.04 13.74
CA ASP A 248 -5.71 -29.02 14.18
C ASP A 248 -4.27 -28.48 14.06
N ILE A 249 -4.06 -27.43 13.26
CA ILE A 249 -2.75 -26.86 12.95
C ILE A 249 -2.60 -25.42 13.47
N ILE A 250 -3.64 -24.60 13.31
CA ILE A 250 -3.68 -23.22 13.79
C ILE A 250 -4.01 -23.26 15.28
N ILE A 251 -3.05 -22.84 16.10
CA ILE A 251 -3.12 -22.84 17.56
C ILE A 251 -3.11 -21.40 18.09
N ASP A 252 -3.53 -21.22 19.33
CA ASP A 252 -3.71 -19.90 19.98
C ASP A 252 -2.45 -19.01 20.01
N SER A 253 -1.27 -19.63 19.93
CA SER A 253 0.01 -18.91 19.88
C SER A 253 0.40 -18.45 18.48
N MET A 254 -0.36 -18.79 17.43
CA MET A 254 -0.14 -18.31 16.08
C MET A 254 -0.80 -16.95 15.85
N LYS A 255 -0.02 -15.98 15.38
CA LYS A 255 -0.48 -14.63 15.05
C LYS A 255 -0.24 -14.37 13.57
N ILE A 256 -1.00 -13.46 12.96
CA ILE A 256 -0.80 -13.04 11.58
C ILE A 256 -0.49 -11.55 11.48
N SER A 257 0.37 -11.18 10.54
CA SER A 257 0.77 -9.80 10.28
C SER A 257 0.61 -9.45 8.81
N ALA A 258 0.05 -8.27 8.52
CA ALA A 258 0.05 -7.68 7.19
C ALA A 258 1.27 -6.77 7.05
N VAL A 259 2.15 -7.08 6.08
CA VAL A 259 3.46 -6.43 5.94
C VAL A 259 3.49 -5.55 4.70
N HIS A 260 3.96 -4.32 4.85
CA HIS A 260 4.18 -3.36 3.78
C HIS A 260 5.62 -2.85 3.80
N TYR A 261 6.12 -2.42 2.65
CA TYR A 261 7.34 -1.61 2.58
C TYR A 261 7.06 -0.26 1.92
N LEU A 262 7.79 0.76 2.38
CA LEU A 262 7.64 2.13 1.88
C LEU A 262 8.50 2.37 0.65
N SER A 263 7.96 3.19 -0.26
CA SER A 263 8.67 3.73 -1.42
C SER A 263 8.54 5.26 -1.43
N ILE A 264 9.64 5.98 -1.66
CA ILE A 264 9.66 7.45 -1.67
C ILE A 264 10.54 7.91 -2.83
N PHE A 265 10.02 8.82 -3.67
CA PHE A 265 10.73 9.36 -4.83
C PHE A 265 11.27 10.79 -4.63
N THR A 266 10.67 11.58 -3.74
CA THR A 266 11.02 13.01 -3.59
C THR A 266 11.56 13.33 -2.21
N SER A 267 12.44 14.35 -2.17
CA SER A 267 13.09 14.93 -0.99
C SER A 267 13.97 13.97 -0.15
N GLN A 268 15.02 14.51 0.46
CA GLN A 268 15.68 13.82 1.57
C GLN A 268 14.68 13.72 2.72
N PHE A 269 14.33 12.50 3.12
CA PHE A 269 13.46 12.26 4.27
C PHE A 269 14.25 11.64 5.43
N ARG A 270 13.71 11.80 6.63
CA ARG A 270 14.12 11.05 7.82
C ARG A 270 12.88 10.45 8.47
N VAL A 271 13.01 9.22 8.91
CA VAL A 271 12.00 8.58 9.75
C VAL A 271 12.31 8.92 11.20
N THR A 272 11.33 9.42 11.92
CA THR A 272 11.48 9.91 13.29
C THR A 272 10.33 9.39 14.17
N ARG A 273 10.53 9.39 15.48
CA ARG A 273 9.45 9.17 16.45
C ARG A 273 8.62 10.44 16.60
N ALA A 274 7.31 10.34 16.50
CA ALA A 274 6.40 11.48 16.61
C ALA A 274 6.52 12.22 17.96
N SER A 275 6.72 11.48 19.07
CA SER A 275 6.75 12.05 20.42
C SER A 275 7.96 12.92 20.73
N ASN A 276 9.12 12.64 20.11
CA ASN A 276 10.39 13.26 20.49
C ASN A 276 11.27 13.70 19.31
N GLY A 277 10.86 13.42 18.07
CA GLY A 277 11.58 13.80 16.85
C GLY A 277 12.92 13.06 16.64
N ASN A 278 13.23 12.05 17.46
CA ASN A 278 14.47 11.30 17.30
C ASN A 278 14.41 10.45 16.04
N THR A 279 15.47 10.53 15.22
CA THR A 279 15.63 9.70 14.02
C THR A 279 15.63 8.22 14.39
N ILE A 280 14.82 7.45 13.69
CA ILE A 280 14.82 5.99 13.72
C ILE A 280 15.75 5.54 12.60
N THR A 281 16.58 4.53 12.86
CA THR A 281 17.30 3.80 11.82
C THR A 281 16.52 2.55 11.47
N ALA A 282 16.50 2.16 10.20
CA ALA A 282 15.90 0.90 9.78
C ALA A 282 16.43 -0.24 10.66
N PRO A 283 15.53 -1.00 11.34
CA PRO A 283 15.99 -1.92 12.35
C PRO A 283 16.56 -3.18 11.71
N THR A 284 17.48 -3.87 12.39
CA THR A 284 18.02 -5.16 11.96
C THR A 284 17.28 -6.36 12.55
N SER A 285 16.30 -6.10 13.41
CA SER A 285 15.42 -7.06 14.07
C SER A 285 14.05 -6.42 14.25
N THR A 286 13.02 -7.23 14.52
CA THR A 286 11.68 -6.70 14.81
C THR A 286 11.73 -5.73 15.99
N MET A 287 11.13 -4.56 15.82
CA MET A 287 11.05 -3.52 16.85
C MET A 287 9.59 -3.14 17.09
N PRO A 288 9.05 -3.31 18.31
CA PRO A 288 7.75 -2.75 18.65
C PRO A 288 7.75 -1.25 18.44
N MET A 289 6.59 -0.74 18.03
CA MET A 289 6.38 0.68 17.88
C MET A 289 5.32 1.15 18.87
N ASP A 290 5.78 1.77 19.95
CA ASP A 290 4.94 2.33 21.01
C ASP A 290 4.54 3.79 20.74
N ASP A 291 4.96 4.35 19.59
CA ASP A 291 4.83 5.76 19.23
C ASP A 291 4.76 5.91 17.72
N ASN A 292 3.91 6.83 17.23
CA ASN A 292 3.68 7.05 15.81
C ASN A 292 5.00 7.33 15.07
N ILE A 293 5.07 6.87 13.83
CA ILE A 293 6.23 7.09 12.96
C ILE A 293 5.97 8.36 12.17
N SER A 294 6.88 9.33 12.24
CA SER A 294 6.82 10.56 11.45
C SER A 294 7.89 10.56 10.37
N ILE A 295 7.47 10.74 9.12
CA ILE A 295 8.35 11.01 7.99
C ILE A 295 8.51 12.53 7.88
N VAL A 296 9.76 12.96 7.97
CA VAL A 296 10.16 14.37 7.98
C VAL A 296 10.94 14.66 6.72
N VAL A 297 10.53 15.67 5.96
CA VAL A 297 11.21 16.16 4.75
C VAL A 297 12.05 17.40 5.03
N GLY A 298 13.14 17.56 4.28
CA GLY A 298 14.04 18.71 4.44
C GLY A 298 14.71 18.77 5.82
N ALA A 299 14.74 19.96 6.44
CA ALA A 299 15.45 20.17 7.69
C ALA A 299 14.69 19.67 8.93
N SER A 300 13.35 19.74 8.93
CA SER A 300 12.52 19.39 10.09
C SER A 300 11.01 19.35 9.81
N GLU A 301 10.56 19.43 8.55
CA GLU A 301 9.14 19.54 8.25
C GLU A 301 8.46 18.18 8.24
N ARG A 302 7.36 18.06 8.98
CA ARG A 302 6.58 16.81 9.07
C ARG A 302 5.73 16.65 7.82
N ALA A 303 5.99 15.61 7.03
CA ALA A 303 5.21 15.29 5.84
C ALA A 303 4.07 14.33 6.19
N PHE A 304 4.38 13.26 6.93
CA PHE A 304 3.47 12.13 7.07
C PHE A 304 3.64 11.43 8.42
N ASP A 305 2.55 10.96 8.99
CA ASP A 305 2.53 10.07 10.15
C ASP A 305 1.88 8.73 9.85
N ILE A 306 2.46 7.68 10.43
CA ILE A 306 1.86 6.37 10.55
C ILE A 306 1.33 6.25 11.97
N GLY A 307 0.01 6.21 12.11
CA GLY A 307 -0.69 6.01 13.37
C GLY A 307 -0.60 4.56 13.82
N LEU A 308 -0.30 4.31 15.09
CA LEU A 308 -0.11 2.97 15.63
C LEU A 308 -1.15 2.66 16.70
N GLY A 309 -1.75 1.49 16.58
CA GLY A 309 -2.62 0.88 17.60
C GLY A 309 -4.08 1.21 17.36
N ARG A 310 -4.81 0.22 16.85
CA ARG A 310 -6.26 0.31 16.69
C ARG A 310 -6.91 -1.04 16.93
N GLN A 311 -8.22 -0.97 17.17
CA GLN A 311 -9.04 -2.12 17.42
C GLN A 311 -9.28 -2.91 16.14
N TYR A 312 -9.37 -4.23 16.26
CA TYR A 312 -9.87 -5.11 15.22
C TYR A 312 -10.94 -6.03 15.79
N SER A 313 -11.82 -6.48 14.90
CA SER A 313 -12.86 -7.43 15.22
C SER A 313 -12.52 -8.80 14.62
N LEU A 314 -12.97 -9.84 15.31
CA LEU A 314 -12.81 -11.24 14.94
C LEU A 314 -14.18 -11.85 14.65
N PHE A 315 -14.30 -12.51 13.50
CA PHE A 315 -15.52 -13.20 13.10
C PHE A 315 -15.24 -14.66 12.78
N ASN A 316 -16.17 -15.52 13.17
CA ASN A 316 -16.20 -16.91 12.74
C ASN A 316 -17.13 -17.05 11.54
N GLU A 317 -16.55 -17.29 10.37
CA GLU A 317 -17.26 -17.44 9.10
C GLU A 317 -17.92 -18.82 8.94
N THR A 318 -17.70 -19.75 9.89
CA THR A 318 -18.29 -21.10 9.85
C THR A 318 -19.73 -21.18 10.36
N THR A 319 -20.24 -20.10 10.94
CA THR A 319 -21.64 -20.00 11.41
C THR A 319 -22.47 -19.19 10.42
N ASP A 320 -23.80 -19.38 10.42
CA ASP A 320 -24.72 -18.57 9.60
C ASP A 320 -25.90 -18.09 10.47
N PRO A 321 -25.98 -16.78 10.82
CA PRO A 321 -25.02 -15.72 10.45
C PRO A 321 -23.64 -15.89 11.12
N TRP A 322 -22.64 -15.18 10.62
CA TRP A 322 -21.30 -15.15 11.21
C TRP A 322 -21.36 -14.71 12.67
N ASP A 323 -20.66 -15.45 13.53
CA ASP A 323 -20.54 -15.14 14.95
C ASP A 323 -19.44 -14.12 15.13
N VAL A 324 -19.75 -13.04 15.85
CA VAL A 324 -18.76 -12.08 16.32
C VAL A 324 -18.06 -12.70 17.53
N VAL A 325 -16.77 -13.02 17.37
CA VAL A 325 -15.96 -13.63 18.44
C VAL A 325 -15.42 -12.55 19.38
N SER A 326 -14.97 -11.43 18.81
CA SER A 326 -14.52 -10.25 19.54
C SER A 326 -14.66 -9.01 18.65
N GLU A 327 -14.85 -7.82 19.24
CA GLU A 327 -15.00 -6.55 18.50
C GLU A 327 -13.89 -5.55 18.78
N ASP A 328 -13.09 -5.78 19.83
CA ASP A 328 -12.27 -4.75 20.48
C ASP A 328 -10.86 -5.28 20.80
N GLU A 329 -10.30 -6.10 19.90
CA GLU A 329 -8.95 -6.62 20.05
C GLU A 329 -7.91 -5.58 19.62
N THR A 330 -6.74 -5.53 20.26
CA THR A 330 -5.73 -4.51 19.94
C THR A 330 -4.70 -5.04 18.94
N ALA A 331 -4.62 -4.42 17.76
CA ALA A 331 -3.55 -4.72 16.81
C ALA A 331 -2.23 -4.07 17.23
N ILE A 332 -1.13 -4.75 16.94
CA ILE A 332 0.22 -4.31 17.31
C ILE A 332 0.99 -3.93 16.06
N ASN A 333 1.68 -2.81 16.12
CA ASN A 333 2.47 -2.31 15.01
C ASN A 333 3.96 -2.46 15.29
N CYS A 334 4.70 -2.88 14.28
CA CYS A 334 6.14 -3.03 14.41
C CYS A 334 6.86 -2.64 13.12
N LEU A 335 8.15 -2.34 13.29
CA LEU A 335 9.09 -2.28 12.18
C LEU A 335 9.81 -3.62 12.10
N LEU A 336 9.85 -4.22 10.91
CA LEU A 336 10.55 -5.47 10.69
C LEU A 336 11.98 -5.21 10.23
N GLY A 337 12.91 -6.02 10.73
CA GLY A 337 14.24 -6.11 10.15
C GLY A 337 14.20 -6.96 8.90
N ALA A 338 14.43 -6.35 7.73
CA ALA A 338 14.42 -7.04 6.45
C ALA A 338 15.50 -8.14 6.39
N ARG A 339 15.14 -9.34 5.94
CA ARG A 339 16.07 -10.47 5.76
C ARG A 339 16.11 -10.88 4.30
N LEU A 340 17.11 -11.71 3.97
CA LEU A 340 17.30 -12.17 2.60
C LEU A 340 16.07 -12.94 2.06
N SER A 341 15.37 -13.71 2.90
CA SER A 341 14.15 -14.42 2.48
C SER A 341 12.99 -13.45 2.17
N ASP A 342 12.82 -12.40 2.98
CA ASP A 342 11.82 -11.35 2.74
C ASP A 342 12.11 -10.66 1.39
N LEU A 343 13.38 -10.29 1.16
CA LEU A 343 13.83 -9.65 -0.08
C LEU A 343 13.64 -10.55 -1.31
N ILE A 344 13.90 -11.86 -1.20
CA ILE A 344 13.68 -12.80 -2.30
C ILE A 344 12.19 -12.91 -2.64
N LEU A 345 11.32 -12.92 -1.62
CA LEU A 345 9.87 -13.04 -1.81
C LEU A 345 9.29 -11.84 -2.57
N VAL A 346 9.80 -10.64 -2.31
CA VAL A 346 9.36 -9.39 -2.97
C VAL A 346 10.24 -8.95 -4.13
N ALA A 347 11.30 -9.70 -4.48
CA ALA A 347 12.28 -9.28 -5.47
C ALA A 347 11.68 -8.92 -6.84
N TRP A 348 10.55 -9.54 -7.18
CA TRP A 348 9.77 -9.24 -8.38
C TRP A 348 8.91 -7.98 -8.27
N GLN A 349 8.44 -7.66 -7.05
CA GLN A 349 7.64 -6.47 -6.78
C GLN A 349 8.50 -5.21 -6.92
N LEU A 350 9.79 -5.27 -6.60
CA LEU A 350 10.68 -4.11 -6.65
C LEU A 350 10.76 -3.45 -8.05
N PRO A 351 11.15 -4.15 -9.14
CA PRO A 351 11.19 -3.55 -10.47
C PRO A 351 9.79 -3.17 -10.99
N LEU A 352 8.76 -3.96 -10.68
CA LEU A 352 7.38 -3.65 -11.00
C LEU A 352 6.93 -2.33 -10.36
N SER A 353 7.16 -2.21 -9.05
CA SER A 353 6.79 -1.04 -8.25
C SER A 353 7.58 0.17 -8.71
N ALA A 354 8.89 0.04 -8.90
CA ALA A 354 9.72 1.13 -9.40
C ALA A 354 9.22 1.64 -10.76
N PHE A 355 8.83 0.74 -11.66
CA PHE A 355 8.26 1.10 -12.95
C PHE A 355 6.92 1.82 -12.80
N ILE A 356 5.94 1.19 -12.15
CA ILE A 356 4.58 1.73 -12.00
C ILE A 356 4.62 3.09 -11.29
N PHE A 357 5.36 3.15 -10.18
CA PHE A 357 5.43 4.33 -9.34
C PHE A 357 6.18 5.47 -10.05
N ALA A 358 7.17 5.17 -10.90
CA ALA A 358 7.81 6.19 -11.75
C ALA A 358 6.86 6.76 -12.82
N HIS A 359 5.97 5.95 -13.42
CA HIS A 359 4.97 6.46 -14.38
C HIS A 359 3.98 7.40 -13.70
N MET A 360 3.46 6.99 -12.54
CA MET A 360 2.55 7.83 -11.75
C MET A 360 3.26 9.13 -11.33
N ALA A 361 4.47 9.03 -10.81
CA ALA A 361 5.23 10.18 -10.38
C ALA A 361 5.56 11.16 -11.52
N TYR A 362 5.97 10.66 -12.68
CA TYR A 362 6.26 11.48 -13.85
C TYR A 362 5.00 12.13 -14.43
N GLY A 363 3.84 11.46 -14.38
CA GLY A 363 2.57 12.03 -14.80
C GLY A 363 2.07 13.13 -13.85
N LEU A 364 2.17 12.89 -12.54
CA LEU A 364 1.58 13.76 -11.51
C LEU A 364 2.46 14.95 -11.10
N SER A 365 3.78 14.87 -11.24
CA SER A 365 4.71 15.89 -10.75
C SER A 365 5.49 16.60 -11.85
N GLU A 366 5.37 17.93 -11.92
CA GLU A 366 6.19 18.77 -12.80
C GLU A 366 7.66 18.82 -12.35
N SER A 367 7.90 18.91 -11.04
CA SER A 367 9.26 18.95 -10.47
C SER A 367 10.06 17.66 -10.74
N ILE A 368 9.38 16.51 -10.76
CA ILE A 368 9.98 15.24 -11.19
C ILE A 368 10.35 15.27 -12.67
N ARG A 369 9.51 15.85 -13.54
CA ARG A 369 9.82 16.02 -14.97
C ARG A 369 10.96 17.00 -15.23
N GLU A 370 11.17 17.98 -14.36
CA GLU A 370 12.35 18.87 -14.42
C GLU A 370 13.64 18.14 -14.00
N THR A 371 13.53 17.16 -13.10
CA THR A 371 14.67 16.43 -12.52
C THR A 371 15.12 15.25 -13.39
N TYR A 372 14.17 14.53 -13.98
CA TYR A 372 14.43 13.31 -14.77
C TYR A 372 14.01 13.51 -16.23
N SER A 373 14.88 13.13 -17.17
CA SER A 373 14.61 13.25 -18.61
C SER A 373 13.60 12.26 -19.17
N SER A 374 13.32 11.17 -18.45
CA SER A 374 12.29 10.19 -18.81
C SER A 374 11.88 9.33 -17.61
N VAL A 375 10.76 8.62 -17.75
CA VAL A 375 10.34 7.59 -16.79
C VAL A 375 11.37 6.46 -16.68
N GLY A 376 11.99 6.08 -17.81
CA GLY A 376 13.05 5.08 -17.84
C GLY A 376 14.27 5.48 -17.01
N ASP A 377 14.69 6.74 -17.11
CA ASP A 377 15.81 7.28 -16.31
C ASP A 377 15.46 7.29 -14.81
N MET A 378 14.23 7.65 -14.48
CA MET A 378 13.71 7.64 -13.11
C MET A 378 13.63 6.22 -12.53
N ALA A 379 13.07 5.27 -13.27
CA ALA A 379 12.96 3.87 -12.85
C ALA A 379 14.35 3.20 -12.70
N GLN A 380 15.30 3.53 -13.58
CA GLN A 380 16.69 3.08 -13.41
C GLN A 380 17.38 3.72 -12.21
N GLY A 381 17.15 5.02 -11.97
CA GLY A 381 17.61 5.70 -10.77
C GLY A 381 17.05 5.08 -9.49
N ALA A 382 15.78 4.67 -9.51
CA ALA A 382 15.14 3.92 -8.43
C ALA A 382 15.88 2.60 -8.17
N LEU A 383 16.05 1.77 -9.20
CA LEU A 383 16.72 0.48 -9.09
C LEU A 383 18.19 0.57 -8.67
N ASN A 384 18.88 1.64 -9.06
CA ASN A 384 20.28 1.88 -8.69
C ASN A 384 20.43 2.52 -7.29
N GLY A 385 19.32 2.71 -6.57
CA GLY A 385 19.32 3.26 -5.21
C GLY A 385 19.55 4.78 -5.14
N THR A 386 19.43 5.49 -6.26
CA THR A 386 19.59 6.95 -6.31
C THR A 386 18.26 7.71 -6.20
N ALA A 387 17.12 7.06 -6.49
CA ALA A 387 15.78 7.68 -6.47
C ALA A 387 14.69 6.84 -5.76
N PHE A 388 15.06 5.75 -5.11
CA PHE A 388 14.13 4.85 -4.41
C PHE A 388 14.86 4.30 -3.18
N VAL A 389 14.99 5.17 -2.19
CA VAL A 389 15.60 4.81 -0.92
C VAL A 389 14.45 4.51 0.02
N ASN A 390 14.08 3.22 0.19
CA ASN A 390 13.43 2.70 1.41
C ASN A 390 12.92 1.25 1.36
N SER A 391 13.55 0.36 0.57
CA SER A 391 13.37 -1.09 0.76
C SER A 391 13.79 -1.58 2.16
N ASP A 392 14.33 -0.72 3.03
CA ASP A 392 14.75 -1.05 4.38
C ASP A 392 13.65 -0.78 5.43
N TRP A 393 12.57 -0.09 5.05
CA TRP A 393 11.47 0.25 5.98
C TRP A 393 10.27 -0.63 5.76
N TRP A 394 10.26 -1.71 6.51
CA TRP A 394 9.18 -2.69 6.55
C TRP A 394 8.33 -2.42 7.77
N TYR A 395 7.06 -2.17 7.55
CA TYR A 395 6.07 -1.96 8.58
C TYR A 395 5.09 -3.12 8.57
N ALA A 396 4.73 -3.60 9.75
CA ALA A 396 3.77 -4.68 9.89
C ALA A 396 2.70 -4.34 10.92
N VAL A 397 1.46 -4.71 10.59
CA VAL A 397 0.32 -4.69 11.50
C VAL A 397 0.01 -6.12 11.88
N THR A 398 0.11 -6.43 13.17
CA THR A 398 0.00 -7.78 13.73
C THR A 398 -1.31 -7.93 14.50
N PHE A 399 -1.96 -9.08 14.33
CA PHE A 399 -3.24 -9.47 14.91
C PHE A 399 -3.03 -10.64 15.88
N PRO A 400 -2.86 -10.37 17.19
CA PRO A 400 -2.52 -11.40 18.15
C PRO A 400 -3.60 -12.47 18.33
N GLU A 401 -4.87 -12.13 18.32
CA GLU A 401 -5.95 -13.09 18.61
C GLU A 401 -6.52 -13.75 17.34
N TRP A 402 -5.76 -13.72 16.24
CA TRP A 402 -6.20 -14.17 14.92
C TRP A 402 -6.82 -15.57 14.91
N ASN A 403 -6.11 -16.59 15.44
CA ASN A 403 -6.62 -17.97 15.56
C ASN A 403 -7.23 -18.58 14.28
N GLY A 404 -6.82 -18.09 13.10
CA GLY A 404 -7.39 -18.51 11.82
C GLY A 404 -8.75 -17.89 11.47
N LEU A 405 -9.31 -17.05 12.35
CA LEU A 405 -10.58 -16.33 12.17
C LEU A 405 -10.43 -15.16 11.19
N ARG A 406 -11.57 -14.63 10.75
CA ARG A 406 -11.60 -13.41 9.97
C ARG A 406 -11.21 -12.23 10.85
N VAL A 407 -10.22 -11.45 10.41
CA VAL A 407 -9.83 -10.17 10.98
C VAL A 407 -10.45 -9.05 10.15
N GLN A 408 -11.06 -8.08 10.83
CA GLN A 408 -11.41 -6.78 10.24
C GLN A 408 -10.78 -5.68 11.08
N GLN A 409 -9.92 -4.88 10.46
CA GLN A 409 -9.23 -3.77 11.11
C GLN A 409 -9.23 -2.55 10.20
N ASP A 410 -9.17 -1.39 10.81
CA ASP A 410 -9.05 -0.09 10.18
C ASP A 410 -7.88 0.67 10.83
N PRO A 411 -6.63 0.77 10.30
CA PRO A 411 -5.48 1.64 10.71
C PRO A 411 -5.40 3.05 10.07
N VAL A 412 -4.88 4.09 10.80
CA VAL A 412 -4.87 5.52 10.33
C VAL A 412 -3.48 5.88 9.84
N TYR A 413 -3.37 6.51 8.68
CA TYR A 413 -2.22 7.32 8.29
C TYR A 413 -2.64 8.80 8.19
N VAL A 414 -1.77 9.74 8.59
CA VAL A 414 -2.08 11.18 8.58
C VAL A 414 -1.01 11.93 7.79
N ALA A 415 -1.37 12.45 6.61
CA ALA A 415 -0.57 13.38 5.82
C ALA A 415 -0.83 14.84 6.23
N TYR A 416 0.21 15.66 6.26
CA TYR A 416 0.12 17.09 6.52
C TYR A 416 0.32 17.85 5.21
N THR A 417 -0.77 18.41 4.69
CA THR A 417 -0.76 19.08 3.39
C THR A 417 -0.89 20.60 3.55
N ASN A 418 -0.65 21.34 2.47
CA ASN A 418 -0.88 22.77 2.40
C ASN A 418 -2.33 23.17 2.10
N LEU A 419 -3.27 22.23 2.04
CA LEU A 419 -4.69 22.53 1.78
C LEU A 419 -5.31 23.47 2.84
N GLY A 420 -4.79 23.41 4.07
CA GLY A 420 -5.23 24.29 5.17
C GLY A 420 -4.72 25.73 5.03
N SER A 421 -3.65 25.95 4.27
CA SER A 421 -3.13 27.29 3.93
C SER A 421 -3.97 27.99 2.85
N THR A 422 -4.74 27.24 2.07
CA THR A 422 -5.63 27.75 1.01
C THR A 422 -7.03 28.13 1.54
N MET A 423 -7.40 27.66 2.73
CA MET A 423 -8.70 27.95 3.39
C MET A 423 -8.77 29.32 4.11
N VAL A 424 -7.89 30.28 3.80
CA VAL A 424 -8.06 31.69 4.18
C VAL A 424 -8.29 32.56 2.95
N THR A 425 -9.27 32.20 2.12
CA THR A 425 -9.85 33.15 1.16
C THR A 425 -11.28 32.75 0.81
N ASP A 426 -12.19 32.80 1.79
CA ASP A 426 -13.55 33.30 1.58
C ASP A 426 -14.18 33.63 2.93
N GLY A 427 -13.80 34.79 3.46
CA GLY A 427 -14.19 35.23 4.80
C GLY A 427 -13.69 36.63 5.16
N ASP A 428 -13.93 37.59 4.27
CA ASP A 428 -14.35 38.96 4.63
C ASP A 428 -13.51 39.78 5.65
N ALA A 429 -12.18 39.65 5.67
CA ALA A 429 -11.31 40.57 6.43
C ALA A 429 -10.48 41.53 5.55
N GLY A 430 -10.15 41.13 4.30
CA GLY A 430 -9.37 41.98 3.37
C GLY A 430 -10.18 43.09 2.71
N GLY A 431 -11.47 42.83 2.41
CA GLY A 431 -12.37 43.80 1.78
C GLY A 431 -12.71 44.99 2.66
N LEU A 432 -12.88 44.76 3.97
CA LEU A 432 -13.19 45.81 4.95
C LEU A 432 -12.01 46.75 5.22
N VAL A 433 -10.76 46.25 5.20
CA VAL A 433 -9.56 47.09 5.36
C VAL A 433 -9.30 47.92 4.10
N ALA A 434 -9.49 47.36 2.90
CA ALA A 434 -9.40 48.11 1.64
C ALA A 434 -10.49 49.19 1.53
N LEU A 435 -11.74 48.89 1.92
CA LEU A 435 -12.83 49.88 1.95
C LEU A 435 -12.59 50.98 2.99
N LEU A 436 -12.07 50.65 4.18
CA LEU A 436 -11.71 51.64 5.20
C LEU A 436 -10.57 52.56 4.73
N LEU A 437 -9.57 52.03 4.03
CA LEU A 437 -8.48 52.85 3.46
C LEU A 437 -8.97 53.78 2.34
N ILE A 438 -9.91 53.31 1.51
CA ILE A 438 -10.54 54.15 0.47
C ILE A 438 -11.41 55.24 1.10
N VAL A 439 -12.21 54.93 2.12
CA VAL A 439 -13.05 55.91 2.82
C VAL A 439 -12.19 56.95 3.57
N VAL A 440 -11.13 56.53 4.24
CA VAL A 440 -10.17 57.45 4.89
C VAL A 440 -9.45 58.32 3.87
N GLY A 441 -9.05 57.75 2.72
CA GLY A 441 -8.45 58.50 1.61
C GLY A 441 -9.40 59.56 1.03
N ILE A 442 -10.67 59.22 0.82
CA ILE A 442 -11.68 60.16 0.33
C ILE A 442 -11.97 61.26 1.35
N ILE A 443 -12.06 60.93 2.64
CA ILE A 443 -12.26 61.93 3.71
C ILE A 443 -11.06 62.87 3.81
N ALA A 444 -9.83 62.36 3.69
CA ALA A 444 -8.61 63.17 3.70
C ALA A 444 -8.55 64.12 2.50
N VAL A 445 -8.95 63.67 1.30
CA VAL A 445 -9.03 64.50 0.09
C VAL A 445 -10.11 65.57 0.22
N ILE A 446 -11.31 65.22 0.72
CA ILE A 446 -12.40 66.20 0.96
C ILE A 446 -11.97 67.25 1.99
N TRP A 447 -11.28 66.84 3.05
CA TRP A 447 -10.77 67.76 4.07
C TRP A 447 -9.67 68.69 3.53
N LEU A 448 -8.76 68.18 2.69
CA LEU A 448 -7.73 68.98 2.02
C LEU A 448 -8.31 69.99 1.02
N ILE A 449 -9.37 69.62 0.30
CA ILE A 449 -10.05 70.52 -0.64
C ILE A 449 -10.83 71.62 0.11
N ARG A 450 -11.51 71.28 1.22
CA ARG A 450 -12.21 72.26 2.07
C ARG A 450 -11.30 73.23 2.83
N ARG A 451 -10.01 72.93 2.95
CA ARG A 451 -9.03 73.81 3.61
C ARG A 451 -8.34 74.80 2.65
N ARG A 452 -8.54 74.61 1.35
CA ARG A 452 -7.97 75.45 0.27
C ARG A 452 -9.01 76.33 -0.44
N SER A 453 -10.28 76.21 -0.07
CA SER A 453 -11.35 77.19 -0.35
C SER A 453 -11.62 77.98 0.92
#